data_AF-A0A920PH21-F1
#
_entry.id   AF-A0A920PH21-F1
#
_cell.length_a   1.000
_cell.length_b   1.000
_cell.length_c   1.000
_cell.angle_alpha   90.00
_cell.angle_beta   90.00
_cell.angle_gamma   90.00
#
_symmetry.space_group_name_H-M   'P 1'
#
loop_
_entity.id
_entity.type
_entity.pdbx_description
1 polymer ?
#
loop_
_entity_poly.entity_id
_entity_poly.type
_entity_poly.pdbx_seq_one_letter_code
_entity_poly.pdbx_strand_id
1 'polypeptide(L)'
;MPNISPGKTVEGFIGGVLIASLFSCFIPLFIGLQDYLLEFFILGLLVALISVLGDLFFSMLKRNKDIKDSSHLIPGHGGFIDLLDGTIAILPLLTLLSFRMNELGSILSLIGF
;
A
#
# COMPACT_ATOMS: atom_id res chain seq x y z
N MET A 1 18.99 11.70 1.01
CA MET A 1 18.27 11.10 2.15
C MET A 1 19.30 10.65 3.17
N PRO A 2 19.31 11.19 4.40
CA PRO A 2 20.28 10.75 5.39
C PRO A 2 19.95 9.31 5.80
N ASN A 3 20.79 8.38 5.36
CA ASN A 3 21.24 7.16 6.03
C ASN A 3 20.24 6.24 6.77
N ILE A 4 18.99 6.09 6.30
CA ILE A 4 18.01 5.15 6.91
C ILE A 4 18.01 3.78 6.21
N SER A 5 18.43 3.68 4.94
CA SER A 5 18.60 2.41 4.23
C SER A 5 19.55 2.56 3.03
N PRO A 6 20.61 1.74 2.89
CA PRO A 6 21.57 1.86 1.79
C PRO A 6 21.02 1.45 0.41
N GLY A 7 19.81 0.89 0.34
CA GLY A 7 19.23 0.32 -0.89
C GLY A 7 18.06 1.08 -1.50
N LYS A 8 17.60 2.19 -0.90
CA LYS A 8 16.43 2.94 -1.40
C LYS A 8 16.88 4.13 -2.25
N THR A 9 16.73 3.98 -3.57
CA THR A 9 16.99 5.04 -4.56
C THR A 9 15.72 5.83 -4.85
N VAL A 10 15.87 7.11 -5.21
CA VAL A 10 14.73 7.97 -5.58
C VAL A 10 14.12 7.47 -6.89
N GLU A 11 14.95 6.97 -7.78
CA GLU A 11 14.59 6.35 -9.05
C GLU A 11 13.75 5.10 -8.83
N GLY A 12 14.14 4.24 -7.87
CA GLY A 12 13.38 3.05 -7.49
C GLY A 12 12.04 3.40 -6.85
N PHE A 13 11.98 4.46 -6.05
CA PHE A 13 10.73 4.97 -5.49
C PHE A 13 9.77 5.46 -6.57
N ILE A 14 10.24 6.34 -7.46
CA ILE A 14 9.42 6.89 -8.54
C ILE A 14 8.96 5.77 -9.48
N GLY A 15 9.88 4.88 -9.88
CA GLY A 15 9.55 3.73 -10.72
C GLY A 15 8.54 2.80 -10.07
N GLY A 16 8.73 2.46 -8.79
CA GLY A 16 7.82 1.60 -8.04
C GLY A 16 6.41 2.19 -7.91
N VAL A 17 6.29 3.49 -7.58
CA VAL A 17 4.99 4.17 -7.48
C VAL A 17 4.30 4.23 -8.83
N LEU A 18 5.02 4.60 -9.90
CA LEU A 18 4.44 4.68 -11.24
C LEU A 18 3.98 3.31 -11.75
N ILE A 19 4.81 2.28 -11.61
CA ILE A 19 4.47 0.92 -12.05
C ILE A 19 3.28 0.38 -11.25
N ALA A 20 3.25 0.57 -9.92
CA ALA A 20 2.13 0.15 -9.09
C ALA A 20 0.82 0.86 -9.47
N SER A 21 0.89 2.17 -9.76
CA SER A 21 -0.27 2.96 -10.20
C SER A 21 -0.77 2.55 -11.59
N LEU A 22 0.14 2.21 -12.51
CA LEU A 22 -0.24 1.66 -13.82
C LEU A 22 -0.83 0.26 -13.69
N PHE A 23 -0.30 -0.56 -12.78
CA PHE A 23 -0.77 -1.92 -12.57
C PHE A 23 -2.18 -1.95 -11.95
N SER A 24 -2.52 -0.98 -11.10
CA SER A 24 -3.87 -0.89 -10.53
C SER A 24 -4.96 -0.67 -11.58
N CYS A 25 -4.63 -0.05 -12.72
CA CYS A 25 -5.54 0.12 -13.85
C CYS A 25 -5.97 -1.20 -14.51
N PHE A 26 -5.27 -2.32 -14.28
CA PHE A 26 -5.73 -3.61 -14.79
C PHE A 26 -6.97 -4.12 -14.06
N ILE A 27 -7.13 -3.79 -12.76
CA ILE A 27 -8.27 -4.23 -11.96
C ILE A 27 -9.62 -3.85 -12.60
N PRO A 28 -9.90 -2.57 -12.94
CA PRO A 28 -11.17 -2.17 -13.55
C PRO A 28 -11.42 -2.83 -14.91
N LEU A 29 -10.36 -3.21 -15.65
CA LEU A 29 -10.49 -3.92 -16.92
C LEU A 29 -11.02 -5.35 -16.74
N PHE A 30 -10.64 -6.04 -15.65
CA PHE A 30 -11.10 -7.40 -15.36
C PHE A 30 -12.50 -7.48 -14.75
N ILE A 31 -12.90 -6.46 -13.98
CA ILE A 31 -14.20 -6.43 -13.28
C ILE A 31 -15.29 -5.67 -14.06
N GLY A 32 -14.99 -5.20 -15.28
CA GLY A 32 -15.95 -4.50 -16.13
C GLY A 32 -16.24 -3.05 -15.72
N LEU A 33 -15.34 -2.40 -14.97
CA LEU A 33 -15.46 -1.02 -14.50
C LEU A 33 -14.53 -0.06 -15.28
N GLN A 34 -14.50 -0.20 -16.61
CA GLN A 34 -13.56 0.50 -17.48
C GLN A 34 -13.70 2.03 -17.42
N ASP A 35 -14.90 2.54 -17.12
CA ASP A 35 -15.14 3.98 -16.97
C ASP A 35 -14.39 4.58 -15.76
N TYR A 36 -13.96 3.76 -14.80
CA TYR A 36 -13.32 4.19 -13.56
C TYR A 36 -11.78 4.08 -13.59
N LEU A 37 -11.17 4.03 -14.78
CA LEU A 37 -9.72 3.85 -14.93
C LEU A 37 -8.91 4.95 -14.20
N LEU A 38 -9.39 6.19 -14.22
CA LEU A 38 -8.71 7.32 -13.57
C LEU A 38 -8.73 7.16 -12.04
N GLU A 39 -9.87 6.76 -11.49
CA GLU A 39 -10.08 6.53 -10.07
C GLU A 39 -9.18 5.41 -9.56
N PHE A 40 -9.07 4.31 -10.30
CA PHE A 40 -8.16 3.22 -9.96
C PHE A 40 -6.69 3.59 -10.09
N PHE A 41 -6.32 4.44 -11.05
CA PHE A 41 -4.95 4.99 -11.13
C PHE A 41 -4.62 5.85 -9.91
N ILE A 42 -5.50 6.78 -9.54
CA ILE A 42 -5.33 7.65 -8.37
C ILE A 42 -5.28 6.82 -7.09
N LEU A 43 -6.14 5.81 -6.96
CA LEU A 43 -6.15 4.90 -5.82
C LEU A 43 -4.84 4.10 -5.74
N GLY A 44 -4.36 3.57 -6.87
CA GLY A 44 -3.06 2.89 -6.94
C GLY A 44 -1.90 3.78 -6.52
N LEU A 45 -1.91 5.05 -6.93
CA LEU A 45 -0.91 6.03 -6.55
C LEU A 45 -0.92 6.31 -5.04
N LEU A 46 -2.10 6.52 -4.45
CA LEU A 46 -2.23 6.73 -3.01
C LEU A 46 -1.78 5.50 -2.20
N VAL A 47 -2.20 4.31 -2.61
CA VAL A 47 -1.82 3.04 -1.96
C VAL A 47 -0.31 2.83 -2.04
N ALA A 48 0.31 3.05 -3.19
CA ALA A 48 1.76 2.90 -3.37
C ALA A 48 2.55 3.88 -2.48
N LEU A 49 2.12 5.15 -2.40
CA LEU A 49 2.76 6.13 -1.54
C LEU A 49 2.65 5.75 -0.06
N ILE A 50 1.47 5.32 0.39
CA ILE A 50 1.25 4.91 1.79
C ILE A 50 2.04 3.64 2.12
N SER A 51 2.13 2.69 1.18
CA SER A 51 2.96 1.49 1.34
C SER A 51 4.42 1.85 1.58
N VAL A 52 4.97 2.78 0.78
CA VAL A 52 6.37 3.20 0.93
C VAL A 52 6.58 3.94 2.25
N LEU A 53 5.65 4.81 2.64
CA LEU A 53 5.71 5.52 3.91
C LEU A 53 5.67 4.55 5.10
N GLY A 54 4.81 3.53 5.04
CA GLY A 54 4.73 2.46 6.03
C GLY A 54 6.04 1.70 6.17
N ASP A 55 6.58 1.24 5.06
CA ASP A 55 7.86 0.54 5.00
C ASP A 55 9.01 1.40 5.56
N LEU A 56 9.01 2.71 5.29
CA LEU A 56 9.96 3.65 5.90
C LEU A 56 9.76 3.83 7.40
N PHE A 57 8.51 3.95 7.87
CA PHE A 57 8.19 4.09 9.28
C PHE A 57 8.64 2.88 10.10
N PHE A 58 8.34 1.67 9.63
CA PHE A 58 8.79 0.44 10.28
C PHE A 58 10.31 0.26 10.18
N SER A 59 10.92 0.64 9.05
CA SER A 59 12.39 0.68 8.93
C SER A 59 13.02 1.60 9.97
N MET A 60 12.45 2.79 10.21
CA MET A 60 12.95 3.72 11.25
C MET A 60 12.75 3.17 12.67
N LEU A 61 11.60 2.55 12.95
CA LEU A 61 11.33 1.94 14.26
C LEU A 61 12.34 0.83 14.60
N LYS A 62 12.69 -0.01 13.62
CA LYS A 62 13.72 -1.04 13.75
C LYS A 62 15.07 -0.41 14.12
N ARG A 63 15.48 0.65 13.42
CA ARG A 63 16.74 1.37 13.69
C ARG A 63 16.80 2.04 15.06
N ASN A 64 15.69 2.59 15.55
CA ASN A 64 15.63 3.18 16.90
C ASN A 64 15.82 2.16 18.03
N LYS A 65 15.68 0.86 17.75
CA LYS A 65 15.88 -0.22 18.72
C LYS A 65 17.18 -1.00 18.50
N ASP A 66 18.06 -0.54 17.60
CA ASP A 66 19.28 -1.24 17.16
C ASP A 66 19.02 -2.67 16.61
N ILE A 67 17.78 -2.95 16.19
CA ILE A 67 17.38 -4.23 15.61
C ILE A 67 17.25 -4.03 14.10
N LYS A 68 17.89 -4.90 13.30
CA LYS A 68 17.86 -4.79 11.84
C LYS A 68 16.70 -5.57 11.20
N ASP A 69 16.46 -6.78 11.68
CA ASP A 69 15.43 -7.69 11.20
C ASP A 69 14.45 -8.02 12.34
N SER A 70 13.16 -8.04 12.04
CA SER A 70 12.13 -8.30 13.07
C SER A 70 12.20 -9.74 13.62
N SER A 71 12.72 -10.67 12.82
CA SER A 71 13.04 -12.06 13.19
C SER A 71 13.89 -12.75 12.11
N HIS A 72 14.42 -13.94 12.39
CA HIS A 72 15.06 -14.81 11.38
C HIS A 72 14.14 -15.98 10.97
N LEU A 73 12.84 -15.73 10.87
CA LEU A 73 11.86 -16.76 10.54
C LEU A 73 11.98 -17.27 9.10
N ILE A 74 12.40 -16.43 8.15
CA ILE A 74 12.58 -16.83 6.74
C ILE A 74 14.06 -16.70 6.36
N PRO A 75 14.77 -17.82 6.10
CA PRO A 75 16.17 -17.77 5.71
C PRO A 75 16.32 -17.00 4.40
N GLY A 76 17.05 -15.88 4.46
CA GLY A 76 17.32 -15.00 3.31
C GLY A 76 16.34 -13.85 3.05
N HIS A 77 15.23 -13.74 3.80
CA HIS A 77 14.22 -12.67 3.61
C HIS A 77 13.96 -11.82 4.87
N GLY A 78 14.59 -12.14 6.00
CA GLY A 78 14.37 -11.44 7.27
C GLY A 78 13.16 -11.99 8.02
N GLY A 79 12.46 -11.12 8.75
CA GLY A 79 11.29 -11.51 9.54
C GLY A 79 10.00 -11.49 8.73
N PHE A 80 9.06 -12.38 9.02
CA PHE A 80 7.71 -12.35 8.42
C PHE A 80 7.03 -10.98 8.56
N ILE A 81 7.31 -10.27 9.64
CA ILE A 81 6.80 -8.91 9.89
C ILE A 81 7.37 -7.91 8.88
N ASP A 82 8.63 -8.07 8.46
CA ASP A 82 9.27 -7.18 7.48
C ASP A 82 8.61 -7.27 6.09
N LEU A 83 7.98 -8.41 5.76
CA LEU A 83 7.17 -8.58 4.54
C LEU A 83 5.83 -7.84 4.61
N LEU A 84 5.33 -7.61 5.82
CA LEU A 84 4.03 -7.00 6.06
C LEU A 84 4.12 -5.49 6.37
N ASP A 85 5.31 -4.93 6.58
CA ASP A 85 5.50 -3.51 6.95
C ASP A 85 4.75 -2.55 6.01
N GLY A 86 4.83 -2.78 4.70
CA GLY A 86 4.12 -1.98 3.69
C GLY A 86 2.61 -2.25 3.63
N THR A 87 2.19 -3.52 3.75
CA THR A 87 0.77 -3.90 3.64
C THR A 87 -0.02 -3.50 4.88
N ILE A 88 0.56 -3.62 6.08
CA ILE A 88 -0.04 -3.19 7.36
C ILE A 88 -0.35 -1.70 7.35
N ALA A 89 0.51 -0.88 6.73
CA ALA A 89 0.26 0.56 6.63
C ALA A 89 -0.95 0.91 5.74
N ILE A 90 -1.28 0.05 4.78
CA ILE A 90 -2.41 0.25 3.85
C ILE A 90 -3.73 -0.24 4.47
N LEU A 91 -3.70 -1.28 5.31
CA LEU A 91 -4.90 -1.89 5.91
C LEU A 91 -5.93 -0.89 6.46
N PRO A 92 -5.59 0.08 7.34
CA PRO A 92 -6.57 0.99 7.92
C PRO A 92 -7.23 1.92 6.89
N LEU A 93 -6.50 2.28 5.82
CA LEU A 93 -7.07 3.09 4.73
C LEU A 93 -8.08 2.27 3.93
N LEU A 94 -7.72 1.04 3.55
CA LEU A 94 -8.60 0.17 2.78
C LEU A 94 -9.85 -0.21 3.56
N THR A 95 -9.72 -0.56 4.84
CA THR A 95 -10.88 -0.92 5.67
C THR A 95 -11.83 0.26 5.85
N LEU A 96 -11.32 1.48 6.03
CA LEU A 96 -12.14 2.68 6.11
C LEU A 96 -12.88 2.97 4.80
N LEU A 97 -12.21 2.84 3.66
CA LEU A 97 -12.82 2.98 2.33
C LEU A 97 -13.91 1.93 2.09
N SER A 98 -13.63 0.65 2.36
CA SER A 98 -14.61 -0.43 2.21
C SER A 98 -15.81 -0.23 3.13
N PHE A 99 -15.59 0.21 4.37
CA PHE A 99 -16.68 0.51 5.31
C PHE A 99 -17.56 1.66 4.78
N ARG A 100 -16.95 2.74 4.28
CA ARG A 100 -17.68 3.86 3.68
C ARG A 100 -18.51 3.44 2.46
N MET A 101 -17.96 2.59 1.61
CA MET A 101 -18.67 2.07 0.42
C MET A 101 -19.86 1.20 0.81
N ASN A 102 -19.72 0.36 1.84
CA ASN A 102 -20.83 -0.46 2.35
C ASN A 102 -21.96 0.38 2.94
N GLU A 103 -21.64 1.43 3.71
CA GLU A 103 -22.64 2.37 4.24
C GLU A 103 -23.39 3.10 3.12
N LEU A 104 -22.69 3.56 2.07
CA LEU A 104 -23.32 4.18 0.91
C LEU A 104 -24.24 3.22 0.15
N GLY A 105 -23.82 1.97 -0.05
CA GLY A 105 -24.65 0.94 -0.68
C GLY A 105 -25.91 0.62 0.13
N SER A 106 -25.77 0.54 1.46
CA SER A 106 -26.89 0.35 2.37
C SER A 106 -27.92 1.49 2.26
N ILE A 107 -27.45 2.74 2.27
CA ILE A 107 -28.33 3.92 2.17
C ILE A 107 -29.06 3.97 0.82
N LEU A 108 -28.38 3.69 -0.29
CA LEU A 108 -29.00 3.67 -1.63
C LEU A 108 -30.10 2.60 -1.73
N SER A 109 -29.83 1.40 -1.20
CA SER A 109 -30.83 0.32 -1.16
C SER A 109 -32.06 0.68 -0.33
N LEU A 110 -31.91 1.51 0.71
CA LEU A 110 -32.98 1.96 1.59
C LEU A 110 -33.85 3.05 0.95
N ILE A 111 -33.27 3.82 0.03
CA ILE A 111 -33.95 4.87 -0.77
C ILE A 111 -34.57 4.27 -2.05
N GLY A 112 -34.32 3.00 -2.35
CA GLY A 112 -34.91 2.28 -3.49
C GLY A 112 -34.14 2.41 -4.80
N PHE A 113 -32.84 2.74 -4.72
CA PHE A 113 -31.89 2.69 -5.84
C PHE A 113 -30.99 1.45 -5.76
#